data_AF-A0A2G9I8Q5-F1
#
_entry.id   AF-A0A2G9I8Q5-F1
#
_cell.length_a   1.000
_cell.length_b   1.000
_cell.length_c   1.000
_cell.angle_alpha   90.00
_cell.angle_beta   90.00
_cell.angle_gamma   90.00
#
_symmetry.space_group_name_H-M   'P 1'
#
loop_
_entity.id
_entity.type
_entity.pdbx_description
1 polymer ?
#
loop_
_entity_poly.entity_id
_entity_poly.type
_entity_poly.pdbx_seq_one_letter_code
_entity_poly.pdbx_strand_id
1 'polypeptide(L)'
;MPGGIDPHTHLAMEFMGAETIDDFFSGQAAALAGGTTMHIDFVIPVNGSLSAGYKAYVVKAKRSVMDYGFHMAITKWDETVSREMEVMVKDKGINSFKFFLAYKGSFMINDEFLLEGFKKCKSLGALPMVHAENGDAVYEGQKRMIELGITGPEGHALSRPPVLEGEATGRAIRLAGFVNTPLYVVHVMSIDAMEEVAKARKAGQKVIGEPVVSGLVLNDTVLWDPDFQTAAKFVMSPPIRAPGHGKALQAALSAGVLQVVGTDHCTFNTTQKALGIGDFRKIPNGVNGLEERMHLIWDTMVASGQISVMDFVRVTSTECARFFNIYPRKGAILVGSDADIIILNPNSSFEISSKTHHSRTDTNVYEGRRGKGKVEVTIAGGKIVWENDKLKVIPGSGKYIEMPPFNYLFDGIEKADTNYLSSLRAPVIRSTRIDAN
;
A
#
# COMPACT_ATOMS: atom_id res chain seq x y z
N MET A 1 -18.12 3.35 14.72
CA MET A 1 -17.58 2.26 13.86
C MET A 1 -16.13 2.00 14.23
N PRO A 2 -15.50 0.86 13.88
CA PRO A 2 -14.07 0.66 14.12
C PRO A 2 -13.27 1.81 13.52
N GLY A 3 -12.20 2.23 14.18
CA GLY A 3 -11.26 3.17 13.57
C GLY A 3 -10.63 2.58 12.31
N GLY A 4 -10.32 3.45 11.35
CA GLY A 4 -9.70 3.04 10.10
C GLY A 4 -8.33 2.41 10.33
N ILE A 5 -7.96 1.44 9.49
CA ILE A 5 -6.61 0.89 9.41
C ILE A 5 -6.06 1.22 8.02
N ASP A 6 -4.94 1.93 7.96
CA ASP A 6 -4.26 2.24 6.70
C ASP A 6 -3.05 1.29 6.50
N PRO A 7 -3.13 0.33 5.57
CA PRO A 7 -2.04 -0.63 5.34
C PRO A 7 -0.85 -0.04 4.59
N HIS A 8 -0.87 1.23 4.20
CA HIS A 8 0.14 1.75 3.27
C HIS A 8 0.58 3.17 3.59
N THR A 9 1.63 3.28 4.41
CA THR A 9 2.27 4.55 4.75
C THR A 9 3.79 4.46 4.67
N HIS A 10 4.43 5.63 4.54
CA HIS A 10 5.88 5.80 4.55
C HIS A 10 6.25 7.02 5.42
N LEU A 11 6.30 6.82 6.74
CA LEU A 11 6.59 7.87 7.70
C LEU A 11 8.08 7.95 8.05
N ALA A 12 8.66 9.15 7.98
CA ALA A 12 10.10 9.40 8.09
C ALA A 12 10.92 8.46 7.17
N MET A 13 10.47 8.25 5.94
CA MET A 13 11.15 7.40 4.94
C MET A 13 12.20 8.24 4.18
N GLU A 14 13.43 7.74 4.14
CA GLU A 14 14.46 8.29 3.25
C GLU A 14 14.25 7.75 1.83
N PHE A 15 13.93 8.63 0.88
CA PHE A 15 13.58 8.25 -0.48
C PHE A 15 13.91 9.35 -1.50
N MET A 16 14.48 8.95 -2.63
CA MET A 16 14.83 9.84 -3.75
C MET A 16 15.62 11.11 -3.35
N GLY A 17 16.54 10.97 -2.39
CA GLY A 17 17.41 12.07 -1.94
C GLY A 17 16.77 13.04 -0.94
N ALA A 18 15.59 12.71 -0.41
CA ALA A 18 14.91 13.46 0.66
C ALA A 18 14.38 12.49 1.74
N GLU A 19 13.95 13.03 2.88
CA GLU A 19 13.14 12.29 3.86
C GLU A 19 11.69 12.79 3.79
N THR A 20 10.69 11.90 3.94
CA THR A 20 9.30 12.33 4.01
C THR A 20 9.09 13.31 5.16
N ILE A 21 8.24 14.32 4.96
CA ILE A 21 8.08 15.43 5.91
C ILE A 21 7.31 15.00 7.16
N ASP A 22 6.36 14.07 7.00
CA ASP A 22 5.65 13.46 8.12
C ASP A 22 6.47 12.31 8.73
N ASP A 23 6.70 12.43 10.04
CA ASP A 23 7.26 11.38 10.87
C ASP A 23 6.16 10.56 11.56
N PHE A 24 6.55 9.56 12.37
CA PHE A 24 5.60 8.75 13.14
C PHE A 24 4.73 9.56 14.10
N PHE A 25 5.14 10.77 14.52
CA PHE A 25 4.27 11.61 15.36
C PHE A 25 3.25 12.36 14.51
N SER A 26 3.73 13.11 13.52
CA SER A 26 2.92 14.00 12.68
C SER A 26 1.98 13.24 11.75
N GLY A 27 2.46 12.20 11.06
CA GLY A 27 1.61 11.36 10.23
C GLY A 27 0.51 10.67 11.03
N GLN A 28 0.83 10.13 12.21
CA GLN A 28 -0.17 9.49 13.06
C GLN A 28 -1.14 10.50 13.72
N ALA A 29 -0.68 11.70 14.05
CA ALA A 29 -1.54 12.80 14.48
C ALA A 29 -2.59 13.13 13.40
N ALA A 30 -2.16 13.21 12.14
CA ALA A 30 -3.03 13.40 10.99
C ALA A 30 -3.99 12.23 10.79
N ALA A 31 -3.51 10.99 10.93
CA ALA A 31 -4.34 9.79 10.88
C ALA A 31 -5.50 9.84 11.89
N LEU A 32 -5.19 10.18 13.15
CA LEU A 32 -6.15 10.23 14.26
C LEU A 32 -7.19 11.33 14.06
N ALA A 33 -6.80 12.50 13.57
CA ALA A 33 -7.73 13.56 13.17
C ALA A 33 -8.66 13.11 12.02
N GLY A 34 -8.13 12.27 11.12
CA GLY A 34 -8.86 11.66 10.02
C GLY A 34 -9.74 10.46 10.37
N GLY A 35 -9.67 9.94 11.60
CA GLY A 35 -10.38 8.73 12.02
C GLY A 35 -9.72 7.39 11.64
N THR A 36 -8.46 7.41 11.23
CA THR A 36 -7.60 6.22 11.16
C THR A 36 -6.93 6.03 12.52
N THR A 37 -6.99 4.82 13.09
CA THR A 37 -6.48 4.49 14.45
C THR A 37 -5.36 3.48 14.43
N MET A 38 -4.99 2.96 13.26
CA MET A 38 -3.79 2.15 13.06
C MET A 38 -3.26 2.34 11.64
N HIS A 39 -1.94 2.29 11.49
CA HIS A 39 -1.32 2.21 10.18
C HIS A 39 -0.28 1.07 10.12
N ILE A 40 0.07 0.63 8.93
CA ILE A 40 1.17 -0.33 8.71
C ILE A 40 2.17 0.34 7.77
N ASP A 41 3.40 0.50 8.26
CA ASP A 41 4.45 1.25 7.57
C ASP A 41 5.46 0.32 6.89
N PHE A 42 6.06 0.73 5.78
CA PHE A 42 7.05 -0.07 5.06
C PHE A 42 8.47 0.17 5.59
N VAL A 43 9.01 -0.80 6.31
CA VAL A 43 10.41 -0.79 6.72
C VAL A 43 11.32 -1.00 5.52
N ILE A 44 12.22 -0.05 5.28
CA ILE A 44 13.26 -0.15 4.25
C ILE A 44 14.55 -0.72 4.85
N PRO A 45 15.15 -1.78 4.28
CA PRO A 45 16.41 -2.35 4.73
C PRO A 45 17.56 -1.33 4.69
N VAL A 46 18.43 -1.36 5.71
CA VAL A 46 19.66 -0.54 5.71
C VAL A 46 20.78 -1.37 5.12
N ASN A 47 21.36 -0.92 3.99
CA ASN A 47 22.39 -1.64 3.24
C ASN A 47 22.00 -3.10 2.94
N GLY A 48 20.70 -3.33 2.74
CA GLY A 48 20.15 -4.66 2.46
C GLY A 48 19.99 -5.59 3.67
N SER A 49 20.25 -5.14 4.91
CA SER A 49 19.89 -5.88 6.13
C SER A 49 18.49 -5.51 6.61
N LEU A 50 17.61 -6.50 6.68
CA LEU A 50 16.24 -6.36 7.20
C LEU A 50 16.28 -6.05 8.70
N SER A 51 17.17 -6.71 9.45
CA SER A 51 17.30 -6.50 10.91
C SER A 51 17.76 -5.09 11.25
N ALA A 52 18.68 -4.53 10.45
CA ALA A 52 19.13 -3.15 10.61
C ALA A 52 18.01 -2.15 10.26
N GLY A 53 17.28 -2.40 9.16
CA GLY A 53 16.10 -1.62 8.78
C GLY A 53 15.03 -1.61 9.88
N TYR A 54 14.68 -2.78 10.41
CA TYR A 54 13.73 -2.92 11.52
C TYR A 54 14.17 -2.10 12.74
N LYS A 55 15.44 -2.19 13.16
CA LYS A 55 15.96 -1.41 14.29
C LYS A 55 15.85 0.10 14.04
N ALA A 56 16.14 0.56 12.82
CA ALA A 56 16.01 1.96 12.47
C ALA A 56 14.55 2.45 12.57
N TYR A 57 13.59 1.67 12.06
CA TYR A 57 12.17 2.02 12.12
C TYR A 57 11.60 1.94 13.54
N VAL A 58 12.05 1.00 14.38
CA VAL A 58 11.73 1.00 15.82
C VAL A 58 12.18 2.29 16.49
N VAL A 59 13.35 2.84 16.12
CA VAL A 59 13.80 4.14 16.63
C VAL A 59 12.91 5.28 16.13
N LYS A 60 12.57 5.31 14.83
CA LYS A 60 11.65 6.30 14.24
C LYS A 60 10.28 6.28 14.92
N ALA A 61 9.76 5.10 15.23
CA ALA A 61 8.45 4.90 15.84
C ALA A 61 8.38 5.18 17.36
N LYS A 62 9.50 5.51 18.03
CA LYS A 62 9.49 5.87 19.48
C LYS A 62 8.57 7.04 19.83
N ARG A 63 8.28 7.91 18.85
CA ARG A 63 7.40 9.07 19.02
C ARG A 63 5.95 8.81 18.58
N SER A 64 5.61 7.58 18.23
CA SER A 64 4.26 7.18 17.82
C SER A 64 3.19 7.56 18.84
N VAL A 65 2.05 8.02 18.36
CA VAL A 65 0.85 8.38 19.13
C VAL A 65 -0.34 7.46 18.85
N MET A 66 -0.21 6.57 17.87
CA MET A 66 -1.21 5.64 17.38
C MET A 66 -0.60 4.24 17.24
N ASP A 67 -1.40 3.20 17.40
CA ASP A 67 -0.95 1.83 17.17
C ASP A 67 -0.48 1.64 15.71
N TYR A 68 0.53 0.80 15.52
CA TYR A 68 1.15 0.63 14.20
C TYR A 68 1.71 -0.77 14.01
N GLY A 69 1.79 -1.20 12.76
CA GLY A 69 2.50 -2.42 12.33
C GLY A 69 3.63 -2.09 11.35
N PHE A 70 4.35 -3.13 10.93
CA PHE A 70 5.38 -3.01 9.90
C PHE A 70 5.25 -4.07 8.81
N HIS A 71 5.32 -3.63 7.56
CA HIS A 71 5.73 -4.45 6.43
C HIS A 71 7.27 -4.39 6.31
N MET A 72 7.89 -5.40 5.70
CA MET A 72 9.33 -5.39 5.42
C MET A 72 9.58 -5.39 3.91
N ALA A 73 10.26 -4.35 3.39
CA ALA A 73 10.69 -4.34 2.00
C ALA A 73 11.85 -5.33 1.75
N ILE A 74 11.80 -5.99 0.60
CA ILE A 74 12.86 -6.86 0.08
C ILE A 74 13.40 -6.22 -1.20
N THR A 75 14.56 -5.57 -1.06
CA THR A 75 15.21 -4.78 -2.13
C THR A 75 16.38 -5.50 -2.81
N LYS A 76 16.70 -6.71 -2.34
CA LYS A 76 17.66 -7.65 -2.91
C LYS A 76 17.33 -9.07 -2.44
N TRP A 77 17.99 -10.07 -3.02
CA TRP A 77 17.83 -11.46 -2.60
C TRP A 77 19.18 -12.17 -2.45
N ASP A 78 19.36 -12.82 -1.30
CA ASP A 78 20.43 -13.75 -0.99
C ASP A 78 20.01 -14.64 0.20
N GLU A 79 20.82 -15.64 0.56
CA GLU A 79 20.53 -16.51 1.70
C GLU A 79 20.45 -15.76 3.03
N THR A 80 21.17 -14.64 3.17
CA THR A 80 21.12 -13.82 4.40
C THR A 80 19.75 -13.18 4.53
N VAL A 81 19.23 -12.57 3.46
CA VAL A 81 17.87 -12.01 3.41
C VAL A 81 16.84 -13.10 3.74
N SER A 82 16.96 -14.30 3.15
CA SER A 82 16.05 -15.42 3.45
C SER A 82 16.04 -15.76 4.94
N ARG A 83 17.19 -15.86 5.60
CA ARG A 83 17.25 -16.09 7.06
C ARG A 83 16.69 -14.93 7.87
N GLU A 84 16.99 -13.69 7.47
CA GLU A 84 16.45 -12.51 8.15
C GLU A 84 14.93 -12.41 8.01
N MET A 85 14.33 -12.86 6.91
CA MET A 85 12.87 -12.98 6.79
C MET A 85 12.28 -13.90 7.86
N GLU A 86 12.97 -15.01 8.21
CA GLU A 86 12.52 -15.86 9.31
C GLU A 86 12.53 -15.13 10.64
N VAL A 87 13.58 -14.34 10.91
CA VAL A 87 13.68 -13.51 12.12
C VAL A 87 12.56 -12.48 12.15
N MET A 88 12.26 -11.83 11.02
CA MET A 88 11.18 -10.86 10.93
C MET A 88 9.82 -11.47 11.28
N VAL A 89 9.55 -12.70 10.80
CA VAL A 89 8.29 -13.40 11.09
C VAL A 89 8.25 -13.93 12.52
N LYS A 90 9.26 -14.71 12.93
CA LYS A 90 9.26 -15.47 14.20
C LYS A 90 9.50 -14.57 15.41
N ASP A 91 10.39 -13.58 15.29
CA ASP A 91 10.90 -12.81 16.44
C ASP A 91 10.45 -11.35 16.45
N LYS A 92 9.90 -10.85 15.34
CA LYS A 92 9.49 -9.45 15.19
C LYS A 92 8.02 -9.27 14.86
N GLY A 93 7.26 -10.33 14.58
CA GLY A 93 5.83 -10.22 14.31
C GLY A 93 5.49 -9.51 13.01
N ILE A 94 6.32 -9.66 11.96
CA ILE A 94 6.03 -9.16 10.60
C ILE A 94 5.59 -10.33 9.74
N ASN A 95 4.36 -10.32 9.23
CA ASN A 95 3.82 -11.36 8.33
C ASN A 95 3.67 -10.91 6.88
N SER A 96 4.37 -9.86 6.45
CA SER A 96 4.18 -9.30 5.10
C SER A 96 5.45 -8.67 4.55
N PHE A 97 5.76 -9.00 3.29
CA PHE A 97 7.02 -8.63 2.64
C PHE A 97 6.78 -7.96 1.29
N LYS A 98 7.38 -6.79 1.08
CA LYS A 98 7.16 -5.94 -0.10
C LYS A 98 8.29 -6.08 -1.10
N PHE A 99 7.95 -6.48 -2.31
CA PHE A 99 8.84 -6.58 -3.44
C PHE A 99 8.54 -5.45 -4.44
N PHE A 100 9.57 -4.98 -5.13
CA PHE A 100 9.44 -3.95 -6.15
C PHE A 100 9.79 -4.52 -7.52
N LEU A 101 8.87 -4.40 -8.47
CA LEU A 101 9.11 -4.76 -9.88
C LEU A 101 9.56 -3.55 -10.72
N ALA A 102 9.64 -2.39 -10.07
CA ALA A 102 10.10 -1.12 -10.60
C ALA A 102 11.30 -0.58 -9.80
N TYR A 103 11.71 0.66 -10.08
CA TYR A 103 12.91 1.30 -9.51
C TYR A 103 14.20 0.57 -9.89
N LYS A 104 14.39 0.38 -11.20
CA LYS A 104 15.58 -0.26 -11.79
C LYS A 104 16.87 0.37 -11.25
N GLY A 105 17.80 -0.47 -10.81
CA GLY A 105 19.08 -0.04 -10.21
C GLY A 105 19.00 0.37 -8.74
N SER A 106 17.82 0.29 -8.11
CA SER A 106 17.63 0.56 -6.68
C SER A 106 16.89 -0.60 -6.00
N PHE A 107 15.56 -0.59 -5.99
CA PHE A 107 14.75 -1.60 -5.28
C PHE A 107 14.31 -2.78 -6.15
N MET A 108 14.41 -2.67 -7.47
CA MET A 108 13.90 -3.65 -8.41
C MET A 108 14.49 -5.05 -8.17
N ILE A 109 13.63 -6.04 -8.03
CA ILE A 109 14.01 -7.45 -8.10
C ILE A 109 13.53 -8.08 -9.41
N ASN A 110 14.31 -9.04 -9.91
CA ASN A 110 13.95 -9.81 -11.10
C ASN A 110 13.03 -10.99 -10.75
N ASP A 111 12.50 -11.67 -11.78
CA ASP A 111 11.55 -12.78 -11.58
C ASP A 111 12.17 -13.98 -10.85
N GLU A 112 13.48 -14.24 -11.04
CA GLU A 112 14.20 -15.28 -10.32
C GLU A 112 14.12 -15.06 -8.81
N PHE A 113 14.48 -13.86 -8.36
CA PHE A 113 14.44 -13.50 -6.94
C PHE A 113 13.02 -13.31 -6.42
N LEU A 114 12.07 -12.91 -7.26
CA LEU A 114 10.66 -12.85 -6.90
C LEU A 114 10.11 -14.24 -6.58
N LEU A 115 10.46 -15.25 -7.38
CA LEU A 115 10.07 -16.65 -7.14
C LEU A 115 10.64 -17.17 -5.82
N GLU A 116 11.90 -16.91 -5.53
CA GLU A 116 12.50 -17.30 -4.25
C GLU A 116 11.86 -16.56 -3.06
N GLY A 117 11.60 -15.27 -3.21
CA GLY A 117 10.84 -14.47 -2.25
C GLY A 117 9.45 -15.01 -1.97
N PHE A 118 8.71 -15.39 -3.02
CA PHE A 118 7.37 -15.98 -2.90
C PHE A 118 7.39 -17.34 -2.23
N LYS A 119 8.34 -18.22 -2.58
CA LYS A 119 8.53 -19.52 -1.90
C LYS A 119 8.82 -19.31 -0.42
N LYS A 120 9.68 -18.35 -0.09
CA LYS A 120 10.01 -18.04 1.30
C LYS A 120 8.80 -17.50 2.06
N CYS A 121 8.09 -16.54 1.50
CA CYS A 121 6.84 -16.01 2.05
C CYS A 121 5.83 -17.14 2.34
N LYS A 122 5.63 -18.05 1.37
CA LYS A 122 4.77 -19.22 1.53
C LYS A 122 5.19 -20.09 2.72
N SER A 123 6.47 -20.46 2.80
CA SER A 123 7.00 -21.31 3.87
C SER A 123 6.87 -20.68 5.26
N LEU A 124 6.82 -19.36 5.33
CA LEU A 124 6.68 -18.60 6.58
C LEU A 124 5.23 -18.23 6.91
N GLY A 125 4.26 -18.52 6.03
CA GLY A 125 2.90 -18.03 6.19
C GLY A 125 2.79 -16.50 6.11
N ALA A 126 3.71 -15.86 5.39
CA ALA A 126 3.76 -14.41 5.24
C ALA A 126 3.23 -13.98 3.86
N LEU A 127 2.50 -12.86 3.81
CA LEU A 127 1.87 -12.33 2.61
C LEU A 127 2.89 -11.56 1.75
N PRO A 128 3.23 -12.05 0.53
CA PRO A 128 4.03 -11.26 -0.40
C PRO A 128 3.18 -10.10 -0.95
N MET A 129 3.80 -8.93 -1.01
CA MET A 129 3.23 -7.69 -1.54
C MET A 129 4.07 -7.21 -2.71
N VAL A 130 3.47 -6.66 -3.76
CA VAL A 130 4.21 -6.20 -4.96
C VAL A 130 3.85 -4.78 -5.34
N HIS A 131 4.88 -3.92 -5.47
CA HIS A 131 4.77 -2.71 -6.29
C HIS A 131 4.96 -3.15 -7.75
N ALA A 132 3.87 -3.11 -8.51
CA ALA A 132 3.78 -3.76 -9.81
C ALA A 132 3.74 -2.74 -10.96
N GLU A 133 4.91 -2.21 -11.34
CA GLU A 133 5.14 -1.59 -12.66
C GLU A 133 6.31 -2.32 -13.34
N ASN A 134 6.33 -2.41 -14.67
CA ASN A 134 7.47 -2.98 -15.38
C ASN A 134 8.68 -2.04 -15.31
N GLY A 135 9.63 -2.30 -14.42
CA GLY A 135 10.77 -1.41 -14.16
C GLY A 135 11.68 -1.12 -15.35
N ASP A 136 11.87 -2.10 -16.23
CA ASP A 136 12.67 -1.91 -17.44
C ASP A 136 11.97 -0.99 -18.45
N ALA A 137 10.67 -1.20 -18.66
CA ALA A 137 9.87 -0.37 -19.55
C ALA A 137 9.64 1.04 -18.98
N VAL A 138 9.50 1.18 -17.66
CA VAL A 138 9.45 2.50 -17.00
C VAL A 138 10.77 3.25 -17.22
N TYR A 139 11.92 2.59 -17.03
CA TYR A 139 13.23 3.21 -17.26
C TYR A 139 13.39 3.68 -18.72
N GLU A 140 13.00 2.84 -19.69
CA GLU A 140 13.02 3.21 -21.11
C GLU A 140 12.05 4.36 -21.41
N GLY A 141 10.84 4.33 -20.86
CA GLY A 141 9.87 5.41 -20.98
C GLY A 141 10.40 6.73 -20.41
N GLN A 142 11.12 6.70 -19.30
CA GLN A 142 11.74 7.88 -18.69
C GLN A 142 12.80 8.48 -19.60
N LYS A 143 13.68 7.62 -20.15
CA LYS A 143 14.70 8.03 -21.11
C LYS A 143 14.06 8.67 -22.35
N ARG A 144 13.03 8.04 -22.91
CA ARG A 144 12.29 8.54 -24.07
C ARG A 144 11.67 9.92 -23.82
N MET A 145 11.05 10.15 -22.66
CA MET A 145 10.46 11.47 -22.36
C MET A 145 11.53 12.58 -22.33
N ILE A 146 12.68 12.30 -21.72
CA ILE A 146 13.80 13.26 -21.67
C ILE A 146 14.39 13.51 -23.06
N GLU A 147 14.55 12.49 -23.90
CA GLU A 147 15.03 12.64 -25.28
C GLU A 147 14.08 13.49 -26.15
N LEU A 148 12.78 13.47 -25.83
CA LEU A 148 11.76 14.32 -26.45
C LEU A 148 11.72 15.75 -25.88
N GLY A 149 12.58 16.07 -24.90
CA GLY A 149 12.60 17.37 -24.21
C GLY A 149 11.48 17.55 -23.17
N ILE A 150 10.76 16.48 -22.82
CA ILE A 150 9.69 16.51 -21.81
C ILE A 150 10.32 16.28 -20.45
N THR A 151 10.50 17.38 -19.70
CA THR A 151 11.19 17.37 -18.41
C THR A 151 10.29 17.74 -17.22
N GLY A 152 9.06 18.21 -17.49
CA GLY A 152 8.08 18.57 -16.47
C GLY A 152 7.36 17.37 -15.85
N PRO A 153 6.56 17.59 -14.79
CA PRO A 153 5.83 16.54 -14.07
C PRO A 153 4.96 15.64 -14.96
N GLU A 154 4.42 16.14 -16.06
CA GLU A 154 3.67 15.38 -17.06
C GLU A 154 4.49 14.24 -17.68
N GLY A 155 5.80 14.45 -17.83
CA GLY A 155 6.74 13.43 -18.28
C GLY A 155 6.76 12.21 -17.37
N HIS A 156 6.49 12.38 -16.07
CA HIS A 156 6.42 11.28 -15.10
C HIS A 156 5.27 10.32 -15.39
N ALA A 157 4.08 10.82 -15.71
CA ALA A 157 2.94 9.97 -16.05
C ALA A 157 3.10 9.34 -17.44
N LEU A 158 3.58 10.13 -18.41
CA LEU A 158 3.83 9.66 -19.78
C LEU A 158 4.91 8.56 -19.85
N SER A 159 5.89 8.58 -18.96
CA SER A 159 6.97 7.59 -18.93
C SER A 159 6.52 6.20 -18.49
N ARG A 160 5.32 6.07 -17.93
CA ARG A 160 4.85 4.83 -17.27
C ARG A 160 3.35 4.61 -17.48
N PRO A 161 2.89 4.40 -18.72
CA PRO A 161 1.47 4.24 -19.01
C PRO A 161 0.84 3.05 -18.25
N PRO A 162 -0.49 3.05 -18.04
CA PRO A 162 -1.23 2.01 -17.32
C PRO A 162 -0.88 0.56 -17.69
N VAL A 163 -0.62 0.31 -18.98
CA VAL A 163 -0.24 -1.02 -19.48
C VAL A 163 1.00 -1.61 -18.78
N LEU A 164 1.93 -0.78 -18.32
CA LEU A 164 3.12 -1.26 -17.59
C LEU A 164 2.80 -1.71 -16.17
N GLU A 165 1.76 -1.12 -15.56
CA GLU A 165 1.23 -1.56 -14.26
C GLU A 165 0.45 -2.87 -14.43
N GLY A 166 -0.37 -2.95 -15.48
CA GLY A 166 -1.12 -4.16 -15.86
C GLY A 166 -0.20 -5.36 -16.14
N GLU A 167 0.85 -5.18 -16.95
CA GLU A 167 1.82 -6.24 -17.25
C GLU A 167 2.45 -6.81 -15.98
N ALA A 168 3.02 -5.93 -15.14
CA ALA A 168 3.72 -6.37 -13.94
C ALA A 168 2.78 -7.00 -12.91
N THR A 169 1.54 -6.48 -12.82
CA THR A 169 0.48 -7.08 -11.97
C THR A 169 0.16 -8.49 -12.46
N GLY A 170 -0.10 -8.66 -13.75
CA GLY A 170 -0.37 -9.95 -14.35
C GLY A 170 0.80 -10.93 -14.20
N ARG A 171 2.04 -10.48 -14.36
CA ARG A 171 3.24 -11.30 -14.18
C ARG A 171 3.38 -11.76 -12.73
N ALA A 172 3.29 -10.85 -11.76
CA ALA A 172 3.36 -11.19 -10.34
C ALA A 172 2.29 -12.22 -9.93
N ILE A 173 1.04 -12.02 -10.38
CA ILE A 173 -0.08 -12.94 -10.14
C ILE A 173 0.24 -14.35 -10.66
N ARG A 174 0.72 -14.46 -11.91
CA ARG A 174 1.05 -15.76 -12.52
C ARG A 174 2.17 -16.48 -11.76
N LEU A 175 3.20 -15.75 -11.33
CA LEU A 175 4.31 -16.30 -10.55
C LEU A 175 3.87 -16.71 -9.14
N ALA A 176 3.01 -15.93 -8.48
CA ALA A 176 2.43 -16.31 -7.19
C ALA A 176 1.54 -17.55 -7.30
N GLY A 177 0.75 -17.64 -8.38
CA GLY A 177 -0.05 -18.83 -8.71
C GLY A 177 0.81 -20.07 -8.97
N PHE A 178 1.95 -19.92 -9.65
CA PHE A 178 2.92 -21.00 -9.86
C PHE A 178 3.52 -21.52 -8.54
N VAL A 179 3.82 -20.61 -7.60
CA VAL A 179 4.31 -20.97 -6.25
C VAL A 179 3.18 -21.49 -5.34
N ASN A 180 1.93 -21.23 -5.69
CA ASN A 180 0.74 -21.46 -4.87
C ASN A 180 0.82 -20.72 -3.52
N THR A 181 0.96 -19.40 -3.57
CA THR A 181 0.97 -18.48 -2.41
C THR A 181 -0.02 -17.33 -2.67
N PRO A 182 -0.68 -16.75 -1.64
CA PRO A 182 -1.50 -15.55 -1.84
C PRO A 182 -0.62 -14.36 -2.28
N LEU A 183 -1.24 -13.36 -2.89
CA LEU A 183 -0.51 -12.15 -3.35
C LEU A 183 -1.30 -10.89 -3.02
N TYR A 184 -0.61 -9.87 -2.54
CA TYR A 184 -1.15 -8.53 -2.32
C TYR A 184 -0.56 -7.54 -3.33
N VAL A 185 -1.38 -6.99 -4.21
CA VAL A 185 -1.00 -5.94 -5.16
C VAL A 185 -1.32 -4.59 -4.50
N VAL A 186 -0.27 -3.90 -4.08
CA VAL A 186 -0.40 -2.57 -3.45
C VAL A 186 -0.75 -1.50 -4.48
N HIS A 187 -1.28 -0.36 -4.01
CA HIS A 187 -1.55 0.86 -4.79
C HIS A 187 -1.96 0.60 -6.26
N VAL A 188 -3.07 -0.10 -6.45
CA VAL A 188 -3.69 -0.34 -7.76
C VAL A 188 -4.27 0.99 -8.27
N MET A 189 -3.65 1.56 -9.29
CA MET A 189 -3.96 2.89 -9.82
C MET A 189 -4.68 2.83 -11.17
N SER A 190 -4.65 1.70 -11.88
CA SER A 190 -5.19 1.58 -13.24
C SER A 190 -6.24 0.50 -13.45
N ILE A 191 -6.96 0.62 -14.58
CA ILE A 191 -7.93 -0.37 -15.05
C ILE A 191 -7.19 -1.64 -15.44
N ASP A 192 -6.06 -1.51 -16.13
CA ASP A 192 -5.21 -2.60 -16.59
C ASP A 192 -4.79 -3.52 -15.42
N ALA A 193 -4.31 -2.94 -14.32
CA ALA A 193 -3.95 -3.72 -13.12
C ALA A 193 -5.19 -4.30 -12.41
N MET A 194 -6.27 -3.52 -12.29
CA MET A 194 -7.54 -3.99 -11.71
C MET A 194 -8.12 -5.19 -12.47
N GLU A 195 -8.04 -5.20 -13.80
CA GLU A 195 -8.51 -6.30 -14.64
C GLU A 195 -7.71 -7.58 -14.43
N GLU A 196 -6.39 -7.50 -14.23
CA GLU A 196 -5.58 -8.68 -13.90
C GLU A 196 -5.94 -9.24 -12.53
N VAL A 197 -6.18 -8.38 -11.53
CA VAL A 197 -6.71 -8.81 -10.21
C VAL A 197 -8.09 -9.46 -10.37
N ALA A 198 -8.99 -8.87 -11.16
CA ALA A 198 -10.32 -9.42 -11.41
C ALA A 198 -10.25 -10.81 -12.06
N LYS A 199 -9.42 -10.99 -13.09
CA LYS A 199 -9.20 -12.28 -13.77
C LYS A 199 -8.69 -13.33 -12.80
N ALA A 200 -7.70 -13.00 -11.99
CA ALA A 200 -7.11 -13.93 -11.01
C ALA A 200 -8.12 -14.38 -9.96
N ARG A 201 -8.87 -13.43 -9.39
CA ARG A 201 -9.91 -13.73 -8.39
C ARG A 201 -11.04 -14.55 -8.97
N LYS A 202 -11.48 -14.25 -10.20
CA LYS A 202 -12.48 -15.06 -10.92
C LYS A 202 -12.01 -16.50 -11.14
N ALA A 203 -10.70 -16.71 -11.33
CA ALA A 203 -10.09 -18.03 -11.42
C ALA A 203 -9.86 -18.73 -10.05
N GLY A 204 -10.30 -18.11 -8.95
CA GLY A 204 -10.16 -18.66 -7.60
C GLY A 204 -8.79 -18.42 -6.94
N GLN A 205 -7.91 -17.63 -7.57
CA GLN A 205 -6.63 -17.29 -6.94
C GLN A 205 -6.83 -16.32 -5.78
N LYS A 206 -6.02 -16.49 -4.73
CA LYS A 206 -6.03 -15.67 -3.52
C LYS A 206 -5.22 -14.39 -3.72
N VAL A 207 -5.76 -13.48 -4.54
CA VAL A 207 -5.15 -12.18 -4.85
C VAL A 207 -5.95 -11.05 -4.20
N ILE A 208 -5.23 -10.15 -3.54
CA ILE A 208 -5.74 -8.91 -2.94
C ILE A 208 -5.25 -7.74 -3.78
N GLY A 209 -6.13 -6.80 -4.09
CA GLY A 209 -5.82 -5.52 -4.70
C GLY A 209 -6.19 -4.38 -3.77
N GLU A 210 -5.22 -3.49 -3.53
CA GLU A 210 -5.36 -2.29 -2.71
C GLU A 210 -5.30 -1.05 -3.61
N PRO A 211 -6.42 -0.44 -3.98
CA PRO A 211 -6.40 0.93 -4.47
C PRO A 211 -6.05 1.89 -3.34
N VAL A 212 -5.51 3.05 -3.70
CA VAL A 212 -5.28 4.15 -2.76
C VAL A 212 -6.26 5.29 -3.01
N VAL A 213 -6.56 6.07 -1.97
CA VAL A 213 -7.56 7.15 -2.05
C VAL A 213 -7.24 8.16 -3.16
N SER A 214 -5.97 8.47 -3.42
CA SER A 214 -5.56 9.32 -4.56
C SER A 214 -6.01 8.74 -5.91
N GLY A 215 -5.77 7.44 -6.15
CA GLY A 215 -6.22 6.75 -7.37
C GLY A 215 -7.74 6.61 -7.48
N LEU A 216 -8.46 6.62 -6.36
CA LEU A 216 -9.92 6.54 -6.35
C LEU A 216 -10.59 7.86 -6.69
N VAL A 217 -10.08 8.99 -6.16
CA VAL A 217 -10.81 10.26 -6.19
C VAL A 217 -10.16 11.35 -7.04
N LEU A 218 -8.87 11.22 -7.40
CA LEU A 218 -8.14 12.16 -8.25
C LEU A 218 -8.01 11.64 -9.69
N ASN A 219 -7.56 12.52 -10.58
CA ASN A 219 -7.08 12.18 -11.92
C ASN A 219 -5.84 13.04 -12.24
N ASP A 220 -5.17 12.72 -13.35
CA ASP A 220 -3.89 13.31 -13.73
C ASP A 220 -3.97 14.70 -14.38
N THR A 221 -5.16 15.31 -14.48
CA THR A 221 -5.33 16.60 -15.18
C THR A 221 -4.43 17.71 -14.63
N VAL A 222 -4.15 17.69 -13.32
CA VAL A 222 -3.30 18.69 -12.65
C VAL A 222 -1.82 18.55 -13.02
N LEU A 223 -1.37 17.40 -13.56
CA LEU A 223 0.00 17.26 -14.05
C LEU A 223 0.30 18.15 -15.26
N TRP A 224 -0.74 18.68 -15.91
CA TRP A 224 -0.64 19.58 -17.06
C TRP A 224 -0.75 21.07 -16.68
N ASP A 225 -0.78 21.39 -15.38
CA ASP A 225 -0.79 22.77 -14.91
C ASP A 225 0.55 23.46 -15.26
N PRO A 226 0.53 24.71 -15.79
CA PRO A 226 1.75 25.44 -16.12
C PRO A 226 2.61 25.79 -14.89
N ASP A 227 2.03 25.84 -13.69
CA ASP A 227 2.77 26.01 -12.45
C ASP A 227 3.39 24.68 -11.99
N PHE A 228 4.72 24.62 -11.98
CA PHE A 228 5.46 23.43 -11.60
C PHE A 228 5.09 22.92 -10.21
N GLN A 229 4.91 23.81 -9.21
CA GLN A 229 4.61 23.38 -7.85
C GLN A 229 3.23 22.71 -7.76
N THR A 230 2.26 23.27 -8.47
CA THR A 230 0.90 22.75 -8.60
C THR A 230 0.88 21.37 -9.26
N ALA A 231 1.65 21.17 -10.32
CA ALA A 231 1.75 19.87 -10.99
C ALA A 231 2.58 18.85 -10.17
N ALA A 232 3.75 19.25 -9.66
CA ALA A 232 4.70 18.34 -9.01
C ALA A 232 4.18 17.72 -7.71
N LYS A 233 3.26 18.37 -6.99
CA LYS A 233 2.66 17.78 -5.77
C LYS A 233 1.84 16.51 -6.03
N PHE A 234 1.38 16.26 -7.27
CA PHE A 234 0.65 15.04 -7.65
C PHE A 234 1.54 13.88 -8.12
N VAL A 235 2.87 14.10 -8.21
CA VAL A 235 3.81 13.07 -8.67
C VAL A 235 3.95 11.96 -7.62
N MET A 236 3.48 10.75 -7.97
CA MET A 236 3.62 9.49 -7.23
C MET A 236 3.74 8.29 -8.18
N SER A 237 4.04 7.09 -7.68
CA SER A 237 4.33 5.90 -8.49
C SER A 237 3.63 4.65 -7.94
N PRO A 238 2.71 4.00 -8.70
CA PRO A 238 2.25 4.37 -10.03
C PRO A 238 1.54 5.74 -10.03
N PRO A 239 1.51 6.47 -11.15
CA PRO A 239 0.95 7.81 -11.17
C PRO A 239 -0.58 7.75 -11.04
N ILE A 240 -1.15 8.82 -10.50
CA ILE A 240 -2.58 9.12 -10.67
C ILE A 240 -2.87 9.12 -12.18
N ARG A 241 -3.99 8.52 -12.58
CA ARG A 241 -4.29 8.22 -13.99
C ARG A 241 -5.31 9.20 -14.59
N ALA A 242 -5.45 9.11 -15.91
CA ALA A 242 -6.45 9.84 -16.68
C ALA A 242 -7.89 9.64 -16.14
N PRO A 243 -8.81 10.58 -16.41
CA PRO A 243 -10.22 10.45 -16.05
C PRO A 243 -10.81 9.10 -16.48
N GLY A 244 -11.62 8.50 -15.62
CA GLY A 244 -12.26 7.19 -15.83
C GLY A 244 -11.66 6.07 -14.98
N HIS A 245 -10.35 6.07 -14.75
CA HIS A 245 -9.68 5.05 -13.93
C HIS A 245 -10.23 5.01 -12.49
N GLY A 246 -10.30 6.16 -11.80
CA GLY A 246 -10.83 6.21 -10.44
C GLY A 246 -12.28 5.71 -10.31
N LYS A 247 -13.13 5.96 -11.32
CA LYS A 247 -14.50 5.42 -11.36
C LYS A 247 -14.55 3.91 -11.53
N ALA A 248 -13.68 3.35 -12.36
CA ALA A 248 -13.55 1.91 -12.51
C ALA A 248 -13.04 1.24 -11.22
N LEU A 249 -12.07 1.86 -10.53
CA LEU A 249 -11.56 1.38 -9.25
C LEU A 249 -12.63 1.47 -8.14
N GLN A 250 -13.42 2.55 -8.09
CA GLN A 250 -14.59 2.67 -7.20
C GLN A 250 -15.60 1.53 -7.43
N ALA A 251 -15.92 1.23 -8.69
CA ALA A 251 -16.82 0.13 -9.05
C ALA A 251 -16.24 -1.23 -8.64
N ALA A 252 -14.94 -1.44 -8.84
CA ALA A 252 -14.24 -2.66 -8.46
C ALA A 252 -14.22 -2.87 -6.93
N LEU A 253 -14.06 -1.81 -6.13
CA LEU A 253 -14.20 -1.85 -4.67
C LEU A 253 -15.64 -2.20 -4.24
N SER A 254 -16.64 -1.56 -4.85
CA SER A 254 -18.05 -1.84 -4.58
C SER A 254 -18.39 -3.31 -4.86
N ALA A 255 -17.87 -3.86 -5.96
CA ALA A 255 -18.04 -5.26 -6.34
C ALA A 255 -17.14 -6.27 -5.56
N GLY A 256 -16.23 -5.81 -4.68
CA GLY A 256 -15.30 -6.67 -3.94
C GLY A 256 -14.15 -7.28 -4.77
N VAL A 257 -13.94 -6.77 -6.00
CA VAL A 257 -12.78 -7.10 -6.84
C VAL A 257 -11.50 -6.53 -6.25
N LEU A 258 -11.59 -5.34 -5.67
CA LEU A 258 -10.58 -4.72 -4.80
C LEU A 258 -11.11 -4.75 -3.36
N GLN A 259 -10.24 -4.90 -2.36
CA GLN A 259 -10.68 -5.29 -1.01
C GLN A 259 -10.45 -4.25 0.08
N VAL A 260 -9.43 -3.42 -0.06
CA VAL A 260 -8.96 -2.54 1.01
C VAL A 260 -8.45 -1.23 0.41
N VAL A 261 -8.65 -0.12 1.11
CA VAL A 261 -8.18 1.19 0.68
C VAL A 261 -7.04 1.66 1.58
N GLY A 262 -5.86 1.87 0.98
CA GLY A 262 -4.72 2.53 1.62
C GLY A 262 -4.57 3.99 1.19
N THR A 263 -3.45 4.61 1.55
CA THR A 263 -3.11 5.97 1.09
C THR A 263 -1.84 6.06 0.29
N ASP A 264 -0.88 5.17 0.54
CA ASP A 264 0.51 5.36 0.11
C ASP A 264 1.02 6.73 0.58
N HIS A 265 0.69 7.09 1.84
CA HIS A 265 1.03 8.38 2.40
C HIS A 265 2.55 8.54 2.49
N CYS A 266 3.09 9.40 1.64
CA CYS A 266 4.51 9.61 1.44
C CYS A 266 4.70 11.09 1.06
N THR A 267 4.77 11.95 2.06
CA THR A 267 4.61 13.40 1.86
C THR A 267 5.96 14.11 1.74
N PHE A 268 6.02 15.07 0.81
CA PHE A 268 7.18 15.95 0.60
C PHE A 268 6.67 17.39 0.41
N ASN A 269 7.37 18.36 1.00
CA ASN A 269 7.06 19.79 0.81
C ASN A 269 7.33 20.25 -0.62
N THR A 270 6.77 21.42 -0.99
CA THR A 270 7.07 22.09 -2.26
C THR A 270 8.56 22.24 -2.51
N THR A 271 9.34 22.57 -1.48
CA THR A 271 10.80 22.72 -1.55
C THR A 271 11.54 21.40 -1.82
N GLN A 272 11.01 20.28 -1.35
CA GLN A 272 11.56 18.94 -1.65
C GLN A 272 11.13 18.48 -3.05
N LYS A 273 9.89 18.75 -3.46
CA LYS A 273 9.41 18.50 -4.84
C LYS A 273 10.20 19.30 -5.89
N ALA A 274 10.68 20.49 -5.52
CA ALA A 274 11.50 21.36 -6.37
C ALA A 274 12.86 20.76 -6.77
N LEU A 275 13.32 19.67 -6.13
CA LEU A 275 14.52 18.93 -6.55
C LEU A 275 14.44 18.41 -7.99
N GLY A 276 13.23 18.24 -8.53
CA GLY A 276 13.00 17.83 -9.91
C GLY A 276 12.64 18.93 -10.90
N ILE A 277 12.86 20.21 -10.56
CA ILE A 277 12.74 21.29 -11.55
C ILE A 277 13.71 21.00 -12.71
N GLY A 278 13.15 20.90 -13.92
CA GLY A 278 13.90 20.58 -15.14
C GLY A 278 14.25 19.09 -15.32
N ASP A 279 13.82 18.19 -14.42
CA ASP A 279 13.94 16.74 -14.57
C ASP A 279 12.96 16.00 -13.64
N PHE A 280 11.79 15.62 -14.18
CA PHE A 280 10.73 14.94 -13.41
C PHE A 280 11.20 13.67 -12.69
N ARG A 281 12.26 13.01 -13.16
CA ARG A 281 12.80 11.78 -12.57
C ARG A 281 13.38 12.02 -11.18
N LYS A 282 13.66 13.28 -10.84
CA LYS A 282 14.21 13.72 -9.54
C LYS A 282 13.17 14.28 -8.59
N ILE A 283 11.90 14.41 -9.01
CA ILE A 283 10.81 14.80 -8.11
C ILE A 283 10.58 13.64 -7.13
N PRO A 284 10.74 13.82 -5.80
CA PRO A 284 10.43 12.76 -4.84
C PRO A 284 8.98 12.30 -5.01
N ASN A 285 8.76 11.00 -5.20
CA ASN A 285 7.43 10.45 -5.51
C ASN A 285 6.63 10.22 -4.23
N GLY A 286 5.39 10.72 -4.18
CA GLY A 286 4.48 10.51 -3.06
C GLY A 286 3.49 11.66 -2.86
N VAL A 287 2.36 11.38 -2.19
CA VAL A 287 1.26 12.32 -1.90
C VAL A 287 0.74 12.15 -0.47
N ASN A 288 -0.07 13.11 0.01
CA ASN A 288 -0.79 12.98 1.27
C ASN A 288 -2.09 12.15 1.12
N GLY A 289 -2.73 11.78 2.24
CA GLY A 289 -3.96 10.98 2.22
C GLY A 289 -4.39 10.38 3.56
N LEU A 290 -3.48 10.26 4.54
CA LEU A 290 -3.71 9.55 5.79
C LEU A 290 -4.83 10.16 6.66
N GLU A 291 -4.96 11.49 6.63
CA GLU A 291 -6.04 12.23 7.31
C GLU A 291 -7.34 12.24 6.48
N GLU A 292 -7.20 12.29 5.15
CA GLU A 292 -8.32 12.50 4.24
C GLU A 292 -9.06 11.21 3.88
N ARG A 293 -8.40 10.05 3.96
CA ARG A 293 -8.91 8.76 3.45
C ARG A 293 -10.34 8.46 3.90
N MET A 294 -10.60 8.49 5.20
CA MET A 294 -11.92 8.10 5.74
C MET A 294 -13.03 9.05 5.23
N HIS A 295 -12.76 10.35 5.25
CA HIS A 295 -13.68 11.40 4.79
C HIS A 295 -13.98 11.28 3.29
N LEU A 296 -12.94 11.13 2.47
CA LEU A 296 -13.06 11.05 1.01
C LEU A 296 -13.77 9.77 0.56
N ILE A 297 -13.49 8.63 1.19
CA ILE A 297 -14.16 7.37 0.86
C ILE A 297 -15.62 7.39 1.31
N TRP A 298 -15.91 7.97 2.48
CA TRP A 298 -17.29 8.15 2.92
C TRP A 298 -18.08 9.02 1.91
N ASP A 299 -17.58 10.22 1.62
CA ASP A 299 -18.26 11.14 0.71
C ASP A 299 -18.42 10.55 -0.69
N THR A 300 -17.34 10.03 -1.26
CA THR A 300 -17.32 9.58 -2.66
C THR A 300 -18.14 8.31 -2.87
N MET A 301 -18.21 7.41 -1.88
CA MET A 301 -18.76 6.07 -2.08
C MET A 301 -19.98 5.76 -1.20
N VAL A 302 -20.04 6.23 0.05
CA VAL A 302 -21.19 6.00 0.94
C VAL A 302 -22.27 7.04 0.69
N ALA A 303 -21.92 8.33 0.77
CA ALA A 303 -22.89 9.42 0.60
C ALA A 303 -23.49 9.46 -0.82
N SER A 304 -22.74 8.99 -1.82
CA SER A 304 -23.21 8.83 -3.20
C SER A 304 -24.05 7.57 -3.45
N GLY A 305 -24.13 6.66 -2.48
CA GLY A 305 -24.89 5.40 -2.56
C GLY A 305 -24.21 4.26 -3.32
N GLN A 306 -22.91 4.36 -3.63
CA GLN A 306 -22.17 3.30 -4.32
C GLN A 306 -21.83 2.09 -3.45
N ILE A 307 -21.64 2.31 -2.14
CA ILE A 307 -21.38 1.26 -1.15
C ILE A 307 -22.19 1.52 0.12
N SER A 308 -22.47 0.46 0.89
CA SER A 308 -23.12 0.60 2.19
C SER A 308 -22.14 1.07 3.28
N VAL A 309 -22.68 1.47 4.44
CA VAL A 309 -21.86 1.73 5.64
C VAL A 309 -21.07 0.49 6.08
N MET A 310 -21.62 -0.71 5.86
CA MET A 310 -20.91 -1.96 6.19
C MET A 310 -19.74 -2.21 5.23
N ASP A 311 -19.90 -1.90 3.95
CA ASP A 311 -18.81 -1.95 2.97
C ASP A 311 -17.72 -0.93 3.31
N PHE A 312 -18.08 0.28 3.76
CA PHE A 312 -17.12 1.28 4.24
C PHE A 312 -16.26 0.73 5.39
N VAL A 313 -16.87 0.14 6.42
CA VAL A 313 -16.15 -0.49 7.53
C VAL A 313 -15.26 -1.63 7.01
N ARG A 314 -15.78 -2.46 6.11
CA ARG A 314 -15.05 -3.58 5.49
C ARG A 314 -13.75 -3.11 4.83
N VAL A 315 -13.83 -2.15 3.90
CA VAL A 315 -12.69 -1.74 3.06
C VAL A 315 -11.71 -0.79 3.75
N THR A 316 -12.13 -0.13 4.84
CA THR A 316 -11.27 0.82 5.57
C THR A 316 -10.66 0.25 6.83
N SER A 317 -11.13 -0.89 7.34
CA SER A 317 -10.65 -1.47 8.59
C SER A 317 -10.66 -3.01 8.61
N THR A 318 -11.83 -3.65 8.49
CA THR A 318 -11.99 -5.08 8.80
C THR A 318 -11.18 -5.99 7.88
N GLU A 319 -11.15 -5.75 6.57
CA GLU A 319 -10.38 -6.57 5.64
C GLU A 319 -8.88 -6.40 5.84
N CYS A 320 -8.42 -5.17 6.09
CA CYS A 320 -7.04 -4.91 6.48
C CYS A 320 -6.66 -5.73 7.73
N ALA A 321 -7.50 -5.72 8.76
CA ALA A 321 -7.26 -6.48 9.98
C ALA A 321 -7.21 -8.01 9.73
N ARG A 322 -8.02 -8.53 8.80
CA ARG A 322 -8.01 -9.95 8.41
C ARG A 322 -6.77 -10.32 7.61
N PHE A 323 -6.39 -9.52 6.62
CA PHE A 323 -5.20 -9.77 5.80
C PHE A 323 -3.93 -9.78 6.63
N PHE A 324 -3.83 -8.91 7.62
CA PHE A 324 -2.64 -8.84 8.48
C PHE A 324 -2.80 -9.58 9.81
N ASN A 325 -3.83 -10.43 9.92
CA ASN A 325 -4.04 -11.38 11.02
C ASN A 325 -4.16 -10.75 12.41
N ILE A 326 -4.80 -9.59 12.49
CA ILE A 326 -5.05 -8.83 13.72
C ILE A 326 -6.55 -8.64 14.01
N TYR A 327 -7.43 -9.29 13.23
CA TYR A 327 -8.86 -9.38 13.50
C TYR A 327 -9.15 -10.51 14.53
N PRO A 328 -10.08 -10.35 15.50
CA PRO A 328 -10.94 -9.19 15.75
C PRO A 328 -10.34 -8.16 16.71
N ARG A 329 -9.06 -8.26 17.10
CA ARG A 329 -8.43 -7.28 17.99
C ARG A 329 -8.55 -5.86 17.43
N LYS A 330 -8.29 -5.68 16.13
CA LYS A 330 -8.51 -4.45 15.36
C LYS A 330 -9.64 -4.62 14.34
N GLY A 331 -10.21 -3.51 13.87
CA GLY A 331 -11.19 -3.52 12.78
C GLY A 331 -12.55 -4.11 13.15
N ALA A 332 -12.90 -4.15 14.44
CA ALA A 332 -14.16 -4.68 14.96
C ALA A 332 -14.67 -3.87 16.16
N ILE A 333 -15.99 -3.81 16.34
CA ILE A 333 -16.63 -3.41 17.60
C ILE A 333 -17.23 -4.68 18.20
N LEU A 334 -16.44 -5.40 18.98
CA LEU A 334 -16.81 -6.63 19.66
C LEU A 334 -16.23 -6.63 21.08
N VAL A 335 -16.85 -7.37 21.99
CA VAL A 335 -16.29 -7.58 23.33
C VAL A 335 -14.91 -8.24 23.19
N GLY A 336 -13.89 -7.62 23.80
CA GLY A 336 -12.50 -8.08 23.73
C GLY A 336 -11.66 -7.45 22.62
N SER A 337 -12.24 -6.71 21.69
CA SER A 337 -11.49 -5.89 20.71
C SER A 337 -10.87 -4.66 21.38
N ASP A 338 -9.79 -4.14 20.79
CA ASP A 338 -9.22 -2.87 21.22
C ASP A 338 -10.23 -1.73 20.99
N ALA A 339 -10.31 -0.79 21.92
CA ALA A 339 -11.22 0.35 21.88
C ALA A 339 -10.71 1.44 20.93
N ASP A 340 -10.61 1.08 19.65
CA ASP A 340 -10.26 1.92 18.52
C ASP A 340 -11.52 2.21 17.70
N ILE A 341 -12.16 3.34 17.98
CA ILE A 341 -13.54 3.63 17.58
C ILE A 341 -13.61 5.06 17.07
N ILE A 342 -14.36 5.27 15.99
CA ILE A 342 -14.72 6.61 15.52
C ILE A 342 -16.21 6.88 15.64
N ILE A 343 -16.54 8.14 15.93
CA ILE A 343 -17.87 8.73 15.79
C ILE A 343 -17.84 9.61 14.55
N LEU A 344 -18.48 9.13 13.49
CA LEU A 344 -18.61 9.82 12.21
C LEU A 344 -20.03 10.39 12.11
N ASN A 345 -20.14 11.69 11.85
CA ASN A 345 -21.41 12.35 11.61
C ASN A 345 -21.67 12.44 10.10
N PRO A 346 -22.65 11.67 9.57
CA PRO A 346 -22.92 11.61 8.14
C PRO A 346 -23.48 12.93 7.57
N ASN A 347 -24.06 13.77 8.41
CA ASN A 347 -24.73 15.02 8.00
C ASN A 347 -23.78 16.23 8.05
N SER A 348 -22.72 16.12 8.85
CA SER A 348 -21.65 17.13 8.94
C SER A 348 -20.85 17.19 7.64
N SER A 349 -20.36 18.38 7.31
CA SER A 349 -19.51 18.62 6.14
C SER A 349 -18.07 18.86 6.55
N PHE A 350 -17.14 18.50 5.67
CA PHE A 350 -15.73 18.84 5.79
C PHE A 350 -15.27 19.68 4.59
N GLU A 351 -14.16 20.37 4.77
CA GLU A 351 -13.39 21.03 3.71
C GLU A 351 -11.92 20.70 3.94
N ILE A 352 -11.25 20.22 2.89
CA ILE A 352 -9.83 19.86 2.97
C ILE A 352 -8.98 21.07 2.57
N SER A 353 -8.03 21.43 3.42
CA SER A 353 -7.01 22.44 3.11
C SER A 353 -5.70 22.14 3.83
N SER A 354 -4.56 22.40 3.18
CA SER A 354 -3.25 22.34 3.85
C SER A 354 -3.12 23.35 5.00
N LYS A 355 -3.99 24.37 5.06
CA LYS A 355 -4.00 25.33 6.18
C LYS A 355 -4.59 24.75 7.47
N THR A 356 -5.37 23.67 7.36
CA THR A 356 -6.14 23.11 8.49
C THR A 356 -5.88 21.63 8.73
N HIS A 357 -5.15 20.94 7.83
CA HIS A 357 -4.73 19.57 8.06
C HIS A 357 -3.65 19.50 9.17
N HIS A 358 -3.33 18.28 9.59
CA HIS A 358 -2.39 17.99 10.67
C HIS A 358 -1.09 17.34 10.17
N SER A 359 -1.02 17.06 8.87
CA SER A 359 0.24 16.76 8.20
C SER A 359 1.18 17.97 8.25
N ARG A 360 2.49 17.72 8.24
CA ARG A 360 3.53 18.75 8.15
C ARG A 360 3.76 19.25 6.72
N THR A 361 3.13 18.64 5.71
CA THR A 361 3.30 19.11 4.33
C THR A 361 2.65 20.47 4.10
N ASP A 362 3.27 21.34 3.33
CA ASP A 362 2.73 22.65 2.97
C ASP A 362 1.65 22.61 1.88
N THR A 363 1.37 21.43 1.33
CA THR A 363 0.38 21.23 0.26
C THR A 363 -0.64 20.15 0.59
N ASN A 364 -1.75 20.14 -0.15
CA ASN A 364 -2.70 19.03 -0.14
C ASN A 364 -3.09 18.71 -1.59
N VAL A 365 -3.07 17.44 -1.99
CA VAL A 365 -3.54 17.01 -3.32
C VAL A 365 -5.07 17.02 -3.43
N TYR A 366 -5.77 17.13 -2.29
CA TYR A 366 -7.22 17.23 -2.18
C TYR A 366 -7.70 18.65 -1.84
N GLU A 367 -6.84 19.66 -2.00
CA GLU A 367 -7.11 21.06 -1.63
C GLU A 367 -8.48 21.55 -2.16
N GLY A 368 -9.27 22.17 -1.29
CA GLY A 368 -10.56 22.77 -1.61
C GLY A 368 -11.71 21.77 -1.77
N ARG A 369 -11.45 20.45 -1.66
CA ARG A 369 -12.53 19.45 -1.71
C ARG A 369 -13.44 19.58 -0.50
N ARG A 370 -14.74 19.57 -0.78
CA ARG A 370 -15.82 19.60 0.21
C ARG A 370 -16.66 18.36 0.06
N GLY A 371 -17.15 17.84 1.18
CA GLY A 371 -17.95 16.62 1.19
C GLY A 371 -18.77 16.47 2.47
N LYS A 372 -19.46 15.34 2.58
CA LYS A 372 -20.25 14.91 3.75
C LYS A 372 -19.58 13.77 4.49
N GLY A 373 -19.90 13.61 5.77
CA GLY A 373 -19.34 12.56 6.62
C GLY A 373 -18.04 13.01 7.27
N LYS A 374 -18.17 13.75 8.38
CA LYS A 374 -17.02 14.22 9.18
C LYS A 374 -16.78 13.27 10.35
N VAL A 375 -15.52 12.91 10.59
CA VAL A 375 -15.11 12.28 11.85
C VAL A 375 -15.07 13.36 12.94
N GLU A 376 -15.98 13.25 13.90
CA GLU A 376 -16.10 14.22 15.00
C GLU A 376 -15.33 13.78 16.24
N VAL A 377 -15.23 12.47 16.46
CA VAL A 377 -14.49 11.90 17.58
C VAL A 377 -13.69 10.69 17.12
N THR A 378 -12.42 10.63 17.52
CA THR A 378 -11.57 9.43 17.41
C THR A 378 -11.16 8.98 18.80
N ILE A 379 -11.41 7.70 19.08
CA ILE A 379 -10.99 7.00 20.28
C ILE A 379 -9.92 6.00 19.85
N ALA A 380 -8.73 6.07 20.45
CA ALA A 380 -7.64 5.13 20.21
C ALA A 380 -7.13 4.59 21.55
N GLY A 381 -6.99 3.27 21.67
CA GLY A 381 -6.62 2.60 22.91
C GLY A 381 -7.53 2.95 24.09
N GLY A 382 -8.82 3.19 23.82
CA GLY A 382 -9.82 3.56 24.84
C GLY A 382 -9.75 5.02 25.31
N LYS A 383 -8.98 5.88 24.65
CA LYS A 383 -8.86 7.31 24.99
C LYS A 383 -9.38 8.17 23.84
N ILE A 384 -10.12 9.23 24.17
CA ILE A 384 -10.51 10.25 23.19
C ILE A 384 -9.26 11.04 22.81
N VAL A 385 -8.81 10.86 21.56
CA VAL A 385 -7.58 11.49 21.02
C VAL A 385 -7.88 12.57 20.00
N TRP A 386 -9.10 12.62 19.46
CA TRP A 386 -9.60 13.69 18.61
C TRP A 386 -11.04 13.99 19.01
N GLU A 387 -11.34 15.26 19.28
CA GLU A 387 -12.70 15.74 19.59
C GLU A 387 -12.73 17.27 19.52
N ASN A 388 -13.81 17.86 19.02
CA ASN A 388 -13.99 19.32 18.93
C ASN A 388 -12.83 20.01 18.17
N ASP A 389 -12.38 19.39 17.08
CA ASP A 389 -11.25 19.84 16.27
C ASP A 389 -9.94 20.03 17.07
N LYS A 390 -9.76 19.24 18.14
CA LYS A 390 -8.57 19.25 18.99
C LYS A 390 -7.97 17.86 19.13
N LEU A 391 -6.69 17.76 18.80
CA LEU A 391 -5.88 16.57 19.00
C LEU A 391 -5.38 16.49 20.45
N LYS A 392 -5.57 15.34 21.09
CA LYS A 392 -5.24 15.04 22.50
C LYS A 392 -4.36 13.79 22.56
N VAL A 393 -3.13 13.89 22.05
CA VAL A 393 -2.19 12.77 21.95
C VAL A 393 -0.95 12.98 22.81
N ILE A 394 -0.31 11.87 23.19
CA ILE A 394 0.93 11.88 23.99
C ILE A 394 2.01 11.16 23.17
N PRO A 395 3.12 11.81 22.79
CA PRO A 395 4.21 11.14 22.08
C PRO A 395 4.67 9.85 22.80
N GLY A 396 4.79 8.76 22.06
CA GLY A 396 5.14 7.44 22.58
C GLY A 396 3.96 6.64 23.16
N SER A 397 2.71 7.11 23.00
CA SER A 397 1.52 6.35 23.44
C SER A 397 1.12 5.23 22.48
N GLY A 398 1.59 5.26 21.23
CA GLY A 398 1.32 4.24 20.23
C GLY A 398 2.00 2.91 20.58
N LYS A 399 1.36 1.80 20.23
CA LYS A 399 1.92 0.45 20.45
C LYS A 399 2.22 -0.22 19.12
N TYR A 400 3.35 -0.90 19.09
CA TYR A 400 3.65 -1.85 18.02
C TYR A 400 2.69 -3.04 18.12
N ILE A 401 2.05 -3.39 17.00
CA ILE A 401 1.14 -4.52 16.87
C ILE A 401 1.85 -5.60 16.07
N GLU A 402 2.19 -6.69 16.75
CA GLU A 402 2.69 -7.91 16.11
C GLU A 402 1.58 -8.55 15.26
N MET A 403 1.93 -8.95 14.05
CA MET A 403 1.05 -9.52 13.04
C MET A 403 1.46 -10.99 12.82
N PRO A 404 0.74 -11.96 13.42
CA PRO A 404 1.12 -13.37 13.34
C PRO A 404 1.05 -13.92 11.91
N PRO A 405 1.95 -14.87 11.53
CA PRO A 405 1.89 -15.52 10.22
C PRO A 405 0.66 -16.44 10.08
N PHE A 406 0.51 -17.03 8.89
CA PHE A 406 -0.55 -17.99 8.54
C PHE A 406 -1.96 -17.43 8.77
N ASN A 407 -2.25 -16.26 8.16
CA ASN A 407 -3.61 -15.76 8.09
C ASN A 407 -4.53 -16.72 7.31
N TYR A 408 -5.84 -16.43 7.28
CA TYR A 408 -6.83 -17.28 6.61
C TYR A 408 -6.60 -17.50 5.10
N LEU A 409 -5.79 -16.65 4.44
CA LEU A 409 -5.43 -16.86 3.03
C LEU A 409 -4.50 -18.06 2.86
N PHE A 410 -3.84 -18.54 3.92
CA PHE A 410 -3.02 -19.75 3.88
C PHE A 410 -3.83 -21.05 4.03
N ASP A 411 -5.10 -20.96 4.42
CA ASP A 411 -5.97 -22.13 4.64
C ASP A 411 -6.09 -22.98 3.37
N GLY A 412 -5.76 -24.27 3.49
CA GLY A 412 -5.88 -25.25 2.40
C GLY A 412 -4.79 -25.21 1.32
N ILE A 413 -3.77 -24.34 1.44
CA ILE A 413 -2.65 -24.29 0.47
C ILE A 413 -1.89 -25.62 0.42
N GLU A 414 -1.54 -26.19 1.57
CA GLU A 414 -0.82 -27.47 1.66
C GLU A 414 -1.61 -28.63 1.02
N LYS A 415 -2.95 -28.59 1.14
CA LYS A 415 -3.83 -29.58 0.53
C LYS A 415 -3.82 -29.45 -1.00
N ALA A 416 -3.83 -28.22 -1.51
CA ALA A 416 -3.68 -27.95 -2.94
C ALA A 416 -2.31 -28.39 -3.46
N ASP A 417 -1.23 -28.16 -2.71
CA ASP A 417 0.11 -28.63 -3.06
C ASP A 417 0.18 -30.16 -3.11
N THR A 418 -0.39 -30.83 -2.10
CA THR A 418 -0.42 -32.29 -2.03
C THR A 418 -1.18 -32.89 -3.22
N ASN A 419 -2.32 -32.29 -3.58
CA ASN A 419 -3.10 -32.70 -4.75
C ASN A 419 -2.32 -32.49 -6.06
N TYR A 420 -1.63 -31.34 -6.19
CA TYR A 420 -0.78 -31.08 -7.35
C TYR A 420 0.36 -32.10 -7.46
N LEU A 421 1.11 -32.33 -6.40
CA LEU A 421 2.21 -33.31 -6.36
C LEU A 421 1.71 -34.73 -6.68
N SER A 422 0.55 -35.12 -6.13
CA SER A 422 -0.06 -36.43 -6.40
C SER A 422 -0.58 -36.57 -7.83
N SER A 423 -0.89 -35.45 -8.49
CA SER A 423 -1.31 -35.43 -9.91
C SER A 423 -0.13 -35.56 -10.89
N LEU A 424 1.11 -35.38 -10.41
CA LEU A 424 2.30 -35.47 -11.26
C LEU A 424 2.48 -36.89 -11.77
N ARG A 425 2.49 -37.03 -13.10
CA ARG A 425 2.82 -38.28 -13.80
C ARG A 425 4.33 -38.36 -14.08
N ALA A 426 5.16 -38.02 -13.10
CA ALA A 426 6.61 -37.88 -13.23
C ALA A 426 7.38 -38.37 -11.98
N PRO A 427 8.64 -38.85 -12.13
CA PRO A 427 9.30 -39.12 -13.40
C PRO A 427 8.64 -40.29 -14.13
N VAL A 428 8.50 -40.15 -15.46
CA VAL A 428 8.04 -41.27 -16.29
C VAL A 428 9.18 -42.29 -16.35
N ILE A 429 8.92 -43.51 -15.91
CA ILE A 429 9.87 -44.63 -16.08
C ILE A 429 9.93 -44.93 -17.58
N ARG A 430 11.04 -44.56 -18.23
CA ARG A 430 11.28 -44.83 -19.65
C ARG A 430 12.13 -46.10 -19.77
N SER A 431 11.68 -47.10 -20.53
CA SER A 431 12.46 -48.33 -20.75
C SER A 431 13.73 -48.01 -21.54
N THR A 432 14.90 -48.29 -20.99
CA THR A 432 16.15 -48.33 -21.75
C THR A 432 16.23 -49.66 -22.48
N ARG A 433 15.73 -49.74 -23.72
CA ARG A 433 16.18 -50.79 -24.64
C ARG A 433 17.59 -50.41 -25.09
N ILE A 434 18.59 -50.96 -24.41
CA ILE A 434 19.90 -51.14 -25.02
C ILE A 434 19.82 -52.53 -25.64
N ASP A 435 19.56 -52.56 -26.95
CA ASP A 435 19.74 -53.77 -27.75
C ASP A 435 21.23 -54.09 -27.71
N ALA A 436 21.61 -55.06 -26.89
CA ALA A 436 22.93 -55.69 -26.96
C ALA A 436 22.91 -56.66 -28.15
N ASN A 437 23.46 -56.22 -29.28
CA ASN A 437 23.92 -57.10 -30.36
C ASN A 437 25.28 -57.70 -29.99
#